data_AF-A0A1G0K503-F1
#
_entry.id   AF-A0A1G0K503-F1
#
_cell.length_a   1.000
_cell.length_b   1.000
_cell.length_c   1.000
_cell.angle_alpha   90.00
_cell.angle_beta   90.00
_cell.angle_gamma   90.00
#
_symmetry.space_group_name_H-M   'P 1'
#
loop_
_entity.id
_entity.type
_entity.pdbx_description
1 polymer ?
#
loop_
_entity_poly.entity_id
_entity_poly.type
_entity_poly.pdbx_seq_one_letter_code
_entity_poly.pdbx_strand_id
1 'polypeptide(L)'
;MADDILKNFEKLNQSTIQATKELVELNGKLMGKVLESQVELANLYIEGGEKQLAATKGASDPQEFVARQSTVMQEYANKLAQVTEKNIKLAQEAGEELKTWLAKNAKPFK
;
A
#
# COMPACT_ATOMS: atom_id res chain seq x y z
N MET A 1 -9.03 17.40 45.07
CA MET A 1 -10.31 17.09 44.39
C MET A 1 -10.53 17.93 43.14
N ALA A 2 -10.80 19.25 43.21
CA ALA A 2 -10.98 20.08 42.00
C ALA A 2 -9.70 20.16 41.13
N ASP A 3 -8.53 20.34 41.74
CA ASP A 3 -7.24 20.36 41.04
C ASP A 3 -6.85 19.01 40.43
N ASP A 4 -7.23 17.90 41.06
CA ASP A 4 -7.00 16.55 40.53
C ASP A 4 -7.91 16.25 39.33
N ILE A 5 -9.16 16.74 39.37
CA ILE A 5 -10.12 16.64 38.27
C ILE A 5 -9.62 17.45 37.07
N LEU A 6 -9.14 18.68 37.29
CA LEU A 6 -8.57 19.52 36.23
C LEU A 6 -7.31 18.91 35.61
N LYS A 7 -6.37 18.40 36.42
CA LYS A 7 -5.15 17.72 35.91
C LYS A 7 -5.47 16.45 35.14
N ASN A 8 -6.46 15.67 35.58
CA ASN A 8 -6.88 14.47 34.86
C ASN A 8 -7.59 14.81 33.55
N PHE A 9 -8.38 15.90 33.52
CA PHE A 9 -9.02 16.40 32.31
C PHE A 9 -8.01 16.92 31.29
N GLU A 10 -7.01 17.69 31.72
CA GLU A 10 -5.91 18.15 30.86
C GLU A 10 -5.11 16.97 30.27
N LYS A 11 -4.79 15.95 31.08
CA LYS A 11 -4.12 14.73 30.60
C LYS A 11 -4.96 13.95 29.60
N LEU A 12 -6.26 13.80 29.83
CA LEU A 12 -7.19 13.15 28.89
C LEU A 12 -7.24 13.92 27.56
N ASN A 13 -7.33 15.24 27.61
CA ASN A 13 -7.33 16.08 26.40
C ASN A 13 -6.02 15.97 25.62
N GLN A 14 -4.87 16.06 26.31
CA GLN A 14 -3.57 15.91 25.67
C GLN A 14 -3.37 14.51 25.06
N SER A 15 -3.78 13.46 25.77
CA SER A 15 -3.74 12.07 25.27
C SER A 15 -4.64 11.89 24.04
N THR A 16 -5.80 12.53 24.00
CA THR A 16 -6.74 12.46 22.88
C THR A 16 -6.21 13.21 21.65
N ILE A 17 -5.63 14.38 21.85
CA ILE A 17 -4.99 15.16 20.78
C ILE A 17 -3.82 14.37 20.20
N GLN A 18 -3.00 13.75 21.06
CA GLN A 18 -1.87 12.95 20.62
C GLN A 18 -2.31 11.71 19.84
N ALA A 19 -3.31 10.97 20.33
CA ALA A 19 -3.88 9.82 19.61
C ALA A 19 -4.42 10.21 18.22
N THR A 20 -5.09 11.37 18.12
CA THR A 20 -5.61 11.89 16.85
C THR A 20 -4.48 12.23 15.87
N LYS A 21 -3.39 12.86 16.34
CA LYS A 21 -2.22 13.12 15.48
C LYS A 21 -1.60 11.83 14.94
N GLU A 22 -1.40 10.84 15.81
CA GLU A 22 -0.87 9.53 15.43
C GLU A 22 -1.74 8.83 14.38
N LEU A 23 -3.07 8.97 14.48
CA LEU A 23 -3.99 8.41 13.48
C LEU A 23 -3.90 9.11 12.12
N VAL A 24 -3.76 10.44 12.11
CA VAL A 24 -3.58 11.23 10.87
C VAL A 24 -2.26 10.87 10.19
N GLU A 25 -1.18 10.78 10.95
CA GLU A 25 0.14 10.36 10.44
C GLU A 25 0.08 8.94 9.86
N LEU A 26 -0.57 8.01 10.58
CA LEU A 26 -0.78 6.64 10.11
C LEU A 26 -1.55 6.61 8.79
N ASN A 27 -2.67 7.33 8.70
CA ASN A 27 -3.46 7.43 7.48
C ASN A 27 -2.66 8.04 6.31
N GLY A 28 -1.85 9.07 6.57
CA GLY A 28 -0.98 9.68 5.57
C GLY A 28 0.04 8.69 5.00
N LYS A 29 0.70 7.92 5.89
CA LYS A 29 1.66 6.88 5.51
C LYS A 29 1.01 5.76 4.70
N LEU A 30 -0.18 5.31 5.11
CA LEU A 30 -0.93 4.26 4.40
C LEU A 30 -1.38 4.72 3.01
N MET A 31 -1.87 5.96 2.88
CA MET A 31 -2.20 6.54 1.57
C MET A 31 -0.97 6.65 0.67
N GLY A 32 0.19 7.05 1.20
CA GLY A 32 1.44 7.08 0.44
C GLY A 32 1.81 5.72 -0.14
N LYS A 33 1.77 4.68 0.69
CA LYS A 33 2.02 3.29 0.28
C LYS A 33 1.04 2.79 -0.80
N VAL A 34 -0.25 3.16 -0.69
CA VAL A 34 -1.26 2.82 -1.71
C VAL A 34 -1.00 3.52 -3.04
N LEU A 35 -0.61 4.80 -3.01
CA LEU A 35 -0.28 5.54 -4.23
C LEU A 35 0.96 4.98 -4.92
N GLU A 36 2.00 4.62 -4.17
CA GLU A 36 3.19 3.95 -4.71
C GLU A 36 2.83 2.65 -5.44
N SER A 37 1.94 1.84 -4.85
CA SER A 37 1.42 0.62 -5.47
C SER A 37 0.64 0.89 -6.76
N GLN A 38 -0.21 1.92 -6.78
CA GLN A 38 -0.94 2.30 -7.99
C GLN A 38 -0.01 2.77 -9.11
N VAL A 39 1.07 3.49 -8.78
CA VAL A 39 2.10 3.90 -9.74
C VAL A 39 2.87 2.69 -10.28
N GLU A 40 3.24 1.73 -9.44
CA GLU A 40 3.87 0.49 -9.88
C GLU A 40 2.99 -0.31 -10.85
N LEU A 41 1.69 -0.42 -10.56
CA LEU A 41 0.72 -1.05 -11.48
C LEU A 41 0.61 -0.28 -12.80
N ALA A 42 0.53 1.05 -12.76
CA ALA A 42 0.47 1.87 -13.98
C ALA A 42 1.72 1.68 -14.85
N ASN A 43 2.91 1.69 -14.24
CA ASN A 43 4.17 1.42 -14.92
C ASN A 43 4.19 0.02 -15.54
N LEU A 44 3.67 -0.99 -14.83
CA LEU A 44 3.54 -2.35 -15.36
C LEU A 44 2.69 -2.39 -16.64
N TYR A 45 1.57 -1.68 -16.66
CA TYR A 45 0.71 -1.59 -17.84
C TYR A 45 1.41 -0.91 -19.02
N ILE A 46 2.16 0.17 -18.77
CA ILE A 46 2.92 0.88 -19.79
C ILE A 46 4.03 -0.04 -20.35
N GLU A 47 4.85 -0.64 -19.49
CA GLU A 47 5.91 -1.57 -19.91
C GLU A 47 5.36 -2.76 -20.70
N GLY A 48 4.23 -3.33 -20.25
CA GLY A 48 3.57 -4.42 -20.95
C GLY A 48 3.13 -4.01 -22.36
N GLY A 49 2.53 -2.82 -22.50
CA GLY A 49 2.13 -2.25 -23.78
C GLY A 49 3.32 -2.00 -24.72
N GLU A 50 4.41 -1.41 -24.20
CA GLU A 50 5.64 -1.17 -24.98
C GLU A 50 6.27 -2.48 -25.45
N LYS A 51 6.37 -3.48 -24.57
CA LYS A 51 6.92 -4.80 -24.92
C LYS A 51 6.05 -5.53 -25.93
N GLN A 52 4.72 -5.43 -25.82
CA GLN A 52 3.81 -6.02 -26.78
C GLN A 52 3.93 -5.36 -28.16
N LEU A 53 4.05 -4.03 -28.20
CA LEU A 53 4.35 -3.27 -29.43
C LEU A 53 5.71 -3.63 -30.03
N ALA A 54 6.73 -3.86 -29.21
CA ALA A 54 8.04 -4.30 -29.66
C ALA A 54 8.00 -5.73 -30.23
N ALA A 55 7.25 -6.63 -29.58
CA ALA A 55 7.07 -8.01 -30.02
C ALA A 55 6.35 -8.08 -31.37
N THR A 56 5.37 -7.20 -31.62
CA THR A 56 4.60 -7.16 -32.88
C THR A 56 5.37 -6.50 -34.04
N LYS A 57 6.23 -5.50 -33.77
CA LYS A 57 6.97 -4.75 -34.81
C LYS A 57 8.10 -5.52 -35.49
N GLY A 58 8.53 -6.67 -34.95
CA GLY A 58 9.73 -7.37 -35.43
C GLY A 58 9.57 -8.86 -35.65
N ALA A 59 8.34 -9.38 -35.65
CA ALA A 59 8.08 -10.79 -35.95
C ALA A 59 7.76 -10.94 -37.44
N SER A 60 8.58 -11.70 -38.15
CA SER A 60 8.41 -11.93 -39.61
C SER A 60 7.56 -13.17 -39.88
N ASP A 61 7.44 -14.03 -38.87
CA ASP A 61 6.80 -15.34 -38.92
C ASP A 61 5.84 -15.52 -37.71
N PRO A 62 4.74 -16.29 -37.85
CA PRO A 62 3.76 -16.49 -36.78
C PRO A 62 4.26 -17.25 -35.54
N GLN A 63 5.21 -18.19 -35.68
CA GLN A 63 5.82 -18.92 -34.56
C GLN A 63 6.70 -18.00 -33.72
N GLU A 64 7.50 -17.15 -34.37
CA GLU A 64 8.32 -16.14 -33.72
C GLU A 64 7.45 -15.13 -32.96
N PHE A 65 6.34 -14.71 -33.57
CA PHE A 65 5.34 -13.85 -32.92
C PHE A 65 4.77 -14.49 -31.65
N VAL A 66 4.30 -15.74 -31.74
CA VAL A 66 3.71 -16.47 -30.61
C VAL A 66 4.73 -16.68 -29.49
N ALA A 67 5.98 -17.01 -29.83
CA ALA A 67 7.06 -17.17 -28.85
C ALA A 67 7.34 -15.84 -28.12
N ARG A 68 7.47 -14.73 -28.85
CA ARG A 68 7.70 -13.40 -28.26
C ARG A 68 6.52 -12.95 -27.41
N GLN A 69 5.28 -13.17 -27.86
CA GLN A 69 4.08 -12.81 -27.12
C GLN A 69 3.92 -13.65 -25.84
N SER A 70 4.28 -14.94 -25.89
CA SER A 70 4.28 -15.82 -24.70
C SER A 70 5.28 -15.33 -23.66
N THR A 71 6.49 -14.97 -24.06
CA THR A 71 7.49 -14.39 -23.15
C THR A 71 7.00 -13.10 -22.50
N VAL A 72 6.43 -12.17 -23.28
CA VAL A 72 5.87 -10.92 -22.76
C VAL A 72 4.75 -11.18 -21.74
N MET A 73 3.85 -12.12 -22.04
CA MET A 73 2.76 -12.50 -21.13
C MET A 73 3.28 -13.14 -19.84
N GLN A 74 4.31 -13.98 -19.94
CA GLN A 74 4.88 -14.67 -18.78
C GLN A 74 5.62 -13.69 -17.85
N GLU A 75 6.36 -12.73 -18.42
CA GLU A 75 6.97 -11.64 -17.66
C GLU A 75 5.93 -10.73 -17.00
N TYR A 76 4.87 -10.38 -17.73
CA TYR A 76 3.77 -9.56 -17.20
C TYR A 76 3.07 -10.26 -16.03
N ALA A 77 2.74 -11.55 -16.19
CA ALA A 77 2.10 -12.35 -15.15
C ALA A 77 2.98 -12.46 -13.88
N ASN A 78 4.28 -12.72 -14.03
CA ASN A 78 5.21 -12.78 -12.90
C ASN A 78 5.30 -11.46 -12.14
N LYS A 79 5.44 -10.34 -12.86
CA LYS A 79 5.50 -9.02 -12.22
C LYS A 79 4.16 -8.63 -11.58
N LEU A 80 3.03 -8.96 -12.19
CA LEU A 80 1.72 -8.74 -11.61
C LEU A 80 1.54 -9.53 -10.29
N ALA A 81 2.01 -10.78 -10.26
CA ALA A 81 1.99 -11.58 -9.04
C ALA A 81 2.84 -10.95 -7.93
N GLN A 82 4.04 -10.46 -8.25
CA GLN A 82 4.92 -9.77 -7.28
C GLN A 82 4.28 -8.49 -6.72
N VAL A 83 3.69 -7.64 -7.57
CA VAL A 83 3.00 -6.43 -7.12
C VAL A 83 1.79 -6.78 -6.25
N THR A 84 1.07 -7.84 -6.60
CA THR A 84 -0.06 -8.35 -5.80
C THR A 84 0.40 -8.83 -4.43
N GLU A 85 1.47 -9.62 -4.35
CA GLU A 85 2.04 -10.06 -3.06
C GLU A 85 2.50 -8.87 -2.21
N LYS A 86 3.13 -7.87 -2.82
CA LYS A 86 3.53 -6.62 -2.15
C LYS A 86 2.31 -5.89 -1.59
N ASN A 87 1.22 -5.83 -2.33
CA ASN A 87 -0.04 -5.22 -1.88
C ASN A 87 -0.69 -5.96 -0.72
N ILE A 88 -0.65 -7.29 -0.74
CA ILE A 88 -1.14 -8.12 0.38
C ILE A 88 -0.31 -7.83 1.64
N LYS A 89 1.03 -7.77 1.52
CA LYS A 89 1.91 -7.41 2.65
C LYS A 89 1.63 -6.01 3.17
N LEU A 90 1.44 -5.04 2.28
CA LEU A 90 1.05 -3.68 2.65
C LEU A 90 -0.26 -3.64 3.44
N ALA A 91 -1.26 -4.41 3.03
CA ALA A 91 -2.52 -4.51 3.75
C ALA A 91 -2.37 -5.17 5.13
N GLN A 92 -1.53 -6.21 5.23
CA GLN A 92 -1.21 -6.85 6.51
C GLN A 92 -0.48 -5.89 7.47
N GLU A 93 0.55 -5.20 6.98
CA GLU A 93 1.28 -4.18 7.76
C GLU A 93 0.34 -3.07 8.23
N ALA A 94 -0.55 -2.58 7.36
CA ALA A 94 -1.56 -1.59 7.72
C ALA A 94 -2.48 -2.08 8.84
N GLY A 95 -2.93 -3.33 8.74
CA GLY A 95 -3.75 -3.97 9.76
C GLY A 95 -3.06 -4.04 11.11
N GLU A 96 -1.78 -4.45 11.14
CA GLU A 96 -0.99 -4.54 12.38
C GLU A 96 -0.63 -3.18 12.97
N GLU A 97 -0.32 -2.17 12.14
CA GLU A 97 -0.09 -0.80 12.59
C GLU A 97 -1.37 -0.20 13.24
N LEU A 98 -2.54 -0.41 12.63
CA LEU A 98 -3.83 -0.01 13.20
C LEU A 98 -4.16 -0.75 14.50
N LYS A 99 -3.93 -2.07 14.56
CA LYS A 99 -4.11 -2.88 15.77
C LYS A 99 -3.24 -2.39 16.91
N THR A 100 -1.98 -2.07 16.61
CA THR A 100 -1.00 -1.55 17.57
C THR A 100 -1.42 -0.18 18.07
N TRP A 101 -1.85 0.71 17.18
CA TRP A 101 -2.39 2.03 17.55
C TRP A 101 -3.63 1.90 18.44
N LEU A 102 -4.57 1.00 18.10
CA LEU A 102 -5.75 0.71 18.92
C LEU A 102 -5.35 0.18 20.31
N ALA A 103 -4.46 -0.79 20.40
CA ALA A 103 -4.01 -1.36 21.67
C ALA A 103 -3.33 -0.31 22.58
N LYS A 104 -2.58 0.62 21.97
CA LYS A 104 -1.94 1.74 22.67
C LYS A 104 -2.96 2.76 23.19
N ASN A 105 -3.97 3.07 22.38
CA ASN A 105 -4.92 4.16 22.65
C ASN A 105 -6.28 3.70 23.21
N ALA A 106 -6.52 2.40 23.41
CA ALA A 106 -7.73 1.88 24.07
C ALA A 106 -7.71 2.00 25.61
N LYS A 107 -6.59 2.41 26.20
CA LYS A 107 -6.45 2.57 27.66
C LYS A 107 -7.16 3.78 28.34
N PRO A 108 -7.61 4.88 27.68
CA PRO A 108 -8.24 6.00 28.37
C PRO A 108 -9.74 5.80 28.64
N PHE A 109 -10.34 4.66 28.29
CA PHE A 109 -11.77 4.36 28.50
C PHE A 109 -12.06 3.34 29.64
N LYS A 110 -11.09 3.07 30.52
CA LYS A 110 -11.29 2.34 31.77
C LYS A 110 -10.96 3.22 32.97
#